data_AF-A0A3P7IJ33-F1
#
_entry.id   AF-A0A3P7IJ33-F1
#
_cell.length_a   1.000
_cell.length_b   1.000
_cell.length_c   1.000
_cell.angle_alpha   90.00
_cell.angle_beta   90.00
_cell.angle_gamma   90.00
#
_symmetry.space_group_name_H-M   'P 1'
#
loop_
_entity.id
_entity.type
_entity.pdbx_description
1 polymer ?
#
loop_
_entity_poly.entity_id
_entity_poly.type
_entity_poly.pdbx_seq_one_letter_code
_entity_poly.pdbx_strand_id
1 'polypeptide(L)'
;FLISGLLPHKHKLIVAGNHDLGFDDKEDLKGRLEQYRGQGTPKGYLLLQNVTYLHDKGVEIDGVSFYGSSWHPLYGYPFYRPRPQLEEKWRLMPSDLDVLITHSPPLGE
;
A
#
# COMPACT_ATOMS: atom_id res chain seq x y z
N PHE A 1 8.97 -10.07 -5.83
CA PHE A 1 7.97 -9.65 -6.83
C PHE A 1 7.63 -10.70 -7.90
N LEU A 2 8.56 -11.54 -8.38
CA LEU A 2 8.28 -12.53 -9.44
C LEU A 2 7.37 -13.70 -9.02
N ILE A 3 7.32 -14.06 -7.74
CA ILE A 3 6.60 -15.28 -7.27
C ILE A 3 5.08 -15.05 -7.13
N SER A 4 4.64 -13.85 -6.74
CA SER A 4 3.20 -13.56 -6.60
C SER A 4 2.47 -13.67 -7.94
N GLY A 5 3.14 -13.37 -9.06
CA GLY A 5 2.61 -13.55 -10.40
C GLY A 5 2.29 -15.01 -10.76
N LEU A 6 2.94 -15.98 -10.12
CA LEU A 6 2.90 -17.40 -10.44
C LEU A 6 1.89 -18.21 -9.59
N LEU A 7 1.35 -17.62 -8.52
CA LEU A 7 0.35 -18.31 -7.70
C LEU A 7 -0.95 -18.54 -8.52
N PRO A 8 -1.61 -19.71 -8.36
CA PRO A 8 -2.72 -20.15 -9.22
C PRO A 8 -4.06 -19.44 -8.93
N HIS A 9 -4.05 -18.34 -8.19
CA HIS A 9 -5.25 -17.61 -7.82
C HIS A 9 -5.71 -16.72 -8.97
N LYS A 10 -7.01 -16.81 -9.30
CA LYS A 10 -7.68 -15.98 -10.33
C LYS A 10 -7.52 -14.49 -10.05
N HIS A 11 -7.65 -14.08 -8.79
CA HIS A 11 -7.51 -12.70 -8.34
C HIS A 11 -6.44 -12.61 -7.26
N LYS A 12 -5.58 -11.59 -7.38
CA LYS A 12 -4.49 -11.31 -6.44
C LYS A 12 -4.45 -9.81 -6.18
N LEU A 13 -4.78 -9.41 -4.96
CA LEU A 13 -4.76 -8.02 -4.53
C LEU A 13 -3.50 -7.79 -3.69
N ILE A 14 -2.80 -6.68 -3.93
CA ILE A 14 -1.60 -6.30 -3.17
C ILE A 14 -1.70 -4.85 -2.77
N VAL A 15 -1.38 -4.56 -1.51
CA VAL A 15 -1.01 -3.22 -1.04
C VAL A 15 0.49 -3.20 -0.74
N ALA A 16 1.12 -2.05 -0.91
CA ALA A 16 2.52 -1.88 -0.52
C ALA A 16 2.63 -1.72 0.99
N GLY A 17 3.72 -2.24 1.57
CA GLY A 17 4.14 -2.00 2.94
C GLY A 17 5.35 -1.08 3.04
N ASN A 18 5.84 -0.90 4.26
CA ASN A 18 6.92 0.05 4.56
C ASN A 18 8.27 -0.32 3.88
N HIS A 19 8.49 -1.57 3.47
CA HIS A 19 9.73 -2.01 2.79
C HIS A 19 9.63 -2.03 1.26
N ASP A 20 8.49 -1.67 0.68
CA ASP A 20 8.34 -1.56 -0.78
C ASP A 20 8.93 -0.22 -1.26
N LEU A 21 10.24 -0.08 -1.06
CA LEU A 21 10.99 1.15 -1.34
C LEU A 21 10.88 1.52 -2.83
N GLY A 22 10.40 2.73 -3.11
CA GLY A 22 10.15 3.23 -4.46
C GLY A 22 8.73 2.99 -4.98
N PHE A 23 7.81 2.46 -4.15
CA PHE A 23 6.39 2.37 -4.49
C PHE A 23 5.60 3.66 -4.20
N ASP A 24 6.09 4.51 -3.29
CA ASP A 24 5.51 5.82 -3.00
C ASP A 24 6.16 6.91 -3.87
N ASP A 25 5.48 7.31 -4.93
CA ASP A 25 5.94 8.36 -5.85
C ASP A 25 6.06 9.75 -5.18
N LYS A 26 5.51 9.92 -3.97
CA LYS A 26 5.49 11.17 -3.21
C LYS A 26 6.36 11.11 -1.95
N GLU A 27 7.17 10.08 -1.79
CA GLU A 27 8.06 9.93 -0.64
C GLU A 27 9.12 11.04 -0.61
N ASP A 28 9.31 11.65 0.56
CA ASP A 28 10.48 12.49 0.82
C ASP A 28 11.70 11.61 1.14
N LEU A 29 12.56 11.39 0.15
CA LEU A 29 13.78 10.59 0.28
C LEU A 29 14.76 11.12 1.32
N LYS A 30 14.70 12.41 1.70
CA LYS A 30 15.52 12.96 2.79
C LYS A 30 15.06 12.44 4.15
N GLY A 31 13.76 12.24 4.30
CA GLY A 31 13.12 11.69 5.50
C GLY A 31 13.35 10.18 5.68
N ARG A 32 13.76 9.46 4.63
CA ARG A 32 14.03 8.02 4.69
C ARG A 32 15.19 7.69 5.64
N LEU A 33 15.05 6.60 6.41
CA LEU A 33 16.10 6.06 7.26
C LEU A 33 17.39 5.85 6.47
N GLU A 34 18.52 6.24 7.06
CA GLU A 34 19.83 6.26 6.40
C GLU A 34 20.19 4.93 5.74
N GLN A 35 19.96 3.81 6.44
CA GLN A 35 20.24 2.47 5.94
C GLN A 35 19.48 2.11 4.63
N TYR A 36 18.35 2.77 4.33
CA TYR A 36 17.53 2.52 3.13
C TYR A 36 17.66 3.61 2.06
N ARG A 37 18.49 4.64 2.28
CA ARG A 37 18.75 5.67 1.27
C ARG A 37 19.48 5.05 0.08
N GLY A 38 19.08 5.43 -1.13
CA GLY A 38 19.60 4.85 -2.37
C GLY A 38 19.12 3.43 -2.67
N GLN A 39 18.32 2.81 -1.80
CA GLN A 39 17.69 1.52 -2.05
C GLN A 39 16.30 1.66 -2.66
N GLY A 40 15.79 0.53 -3.18
CA GLY A 40 14.46 0.43 -3.75
C GLY A 40 14.44 0.51 -5.27
N THR A 41 13.28 0.25 -5.84
CA THR A 41 13.03 0.30 -7.27
C THR A 41 12.01 1.40 -7.54
N PRO A 42 12.41 2.55 -8.12
CA PRO A 42 11.48 3.61 -8.46
C PRO A 42 10.34 3.07 -9.33
N LYS A 43 9.09 3.37 -8.93
CA LYS A 43 7.88 2.84 -9.56
C LYS A 43 7.83 1.31 -9.61
N GLY A 44 8.36 0.65 -8.57
CA GLY A 44 8.42 -0.82 -8.51
C GLY A 44 7.06 -1.51 -8.66
N TYR A 45 5.96 -0.82 -8.33
CA TYR A 45 4.60 -1.31 -8.56
C TYR A 45 4.30 -1.60 -10.04
N LEU A 46 4.99 -0.96 -10.99
CA LEU A 46 4.85 -1.23 -12.43
C LEU A 46 5.45 -2.57 -12.86
N LEU A 47 6.32 -3.15 -12.03
CA LEU A 47 6.92 -4.46 -12.28
C LEU A 47 6.03 -5.61 -11.79
N LEU A 48 4.94 -5.29 -11.10
CA LEU A 48 3.97 -6.29 -10.66
C LEU A 48 3.21 -6.85 -11.87
N GLN A 49 3.15 -8.18 -11.95
CA GLN A 49 2.46 -8.90 -13.01
C GLN A 49 1.39 -9.81 -12.42
N ASN A 50 0.26 -9.95 -13.14
CA ASN A 50 -0.86 -10.81 -12.75
C ASN A 50 -1.39 -10.53 -11.33
N VAL A 51 -1.38 -9.27 -10.91
CA VAL A 51 -1.92 -8.81 -9.63
C VAL A 51 -2.56 -7.43 -9.82
N THR A 52 -3.53 -7.09 -8.98
CA THR A 52 -4.06 -5.74 -8.88
C THR A 52 -3.40 -5.05 -7.69
N TYR A 53 -2.52 -4.10 -7.97
CA TYR A 53 -1.95 -3.22 -6.95
C TYR A 53 -2.98 -2.17 -6.52
N LEU A 54 -3.20 -2.02 -5.22
CA LEU A 54 -4.12 -1.06 -4.62
C LEU A 54 -3.37 -0.10 -3.70
N HIS A 55 -3.58 1.19 -3.90
CA HIS A 55 -3.14 2.27 -3.03
C HIS A 55 -4.06 3.45 -3.27
N ASP A 56 -4.85 3.81 -2.25
CA ASP A 56 -5.90 4.83 -2.28
C ASP A 56 -6.88 4.65 -3.45
N LYS A 57 -7.19 3.39 -3.79
CA LYS A 57 -8.15 2.99 -4.82
C LYS A 57 -8.75 1.63 -4.51
N GLY A 58 -9.92 1.39 -5.11
CA GLY A 58 -10.65 0.12 -4.97
C GLY A 58 -10.80 -0.66 -6.27
N VAL A 59 -11.32 -1.87 -6.13
CA VAL A 59 -11.70 -2.78 -7.23
C VAL A 59 -12.90 -3.61 -6.77
N GLU A 60 -13.86 -3.84 -7.66
CA GLU A 60 -14.95 -4.78 -7.43
C GLU A 60 -14.62 -6.12 -8.09
N ILE A 61 -14.79 -7.21 -7.35
CA ILE A 61 -14.55 -8.57 -7.85
C ILE A 61 -15.72 -9.45 -7.43
N ASP A 62 -16.42 -10.01 -8.41
CA ASP A 62 -17.53 -10.93 -8.20
C ASP A 62 -18.60 -10.38 -7.21
N GLY A 63 -18.85 -9.05 -7.27
CA GLY A 63 -19.81 -8.34 -6.43
C GLY A 63 -19.32 -7.92 -5.04
N VAL A 64 -18.04 -8.13 -4.72
CA VAL A 64 -17.41 -7.71 -3.45
C VAL A 64 -16.52 -6.49 -3.70
N SER A 65 -16.71 -5.43 -2.92
CA SER A 65 -15.93 -4.19 -3.02
C SER A 65 -14.67 -4.23 -2.14
N PHE A 66 -13.51 -4.05 -2.78
CA PHE A 66 -12.21 -4.01 -2.11
C PHE A 66 -11.62 -2.60 -2.20
N TYR A 67 -10.94 -2.16 -1.14
CA TYR A 67 -10.12 -0.95 -1.15
C TYR A 67 -8.77 -1.22 -0.50
N GLY A 68 -7.70 -0.66 -1.07
CA GLY A 68 -6.35 -0.84 -0.53
C GLY A 68 -5.66 0.47 -0.23
N SER A 69 -4.98 0.53 0.92
CA SER A 69 -4.16 1.68 1.29
C SER A 69 -2.87 1.26 1.97
N SER A 70 -1.79 1.97 1.66
CA SER A 70 -0.44 1.67 2.15
C SER A 70 0.00 2.55 3.31
N TRP A 71 -0.80 3.54 3.70
CA TRP A 71 -0.43 4.50 4.73
C TRP A 71 -0.17 3.82 6.08
N HIS A 72 0.89 4.26 6.77
CA HIS A 72 1.24 3.76 8.10
C HIS A 72 2.02 4.79 8.92
N PRO A 73 2.12 4.63 10.27
CA PRO A 73 2.73 5.62 11.15
C PRO A 73 4.23 5.42 11.44
N LEU A 74 4.95 4.59 10.67
CA LEU A 74 6.37 4.31 10.91
C LEU A 74 7.24 5.32 10.16
N TYR A 75 7.87 6.22 10.91
CA TYR A 75 8.74 7.26 10.37
C TYR A 75 9.92 6.67 9.58
N GLY A 76 10.28 7.33 8.49
CA GLY A 76 11.47 7.03 7.70
C GLY A 76 11.32 5.94 6.65
N TYR A 77 10.09 5.61 6.29
CA TYR A 77 9.71 4.67 5.23
C TYR A 77 8.75 5.33 4.22
N PRO A 78 8.62 4.78 2.98
CA PRO A 78 7.57 5.17 2.04
C PRO A 78 6.18 5.03 2.67
N PHE A 79 5.20 5.84 2.23
CA PHE A 79 3.84 5.85 2.77
C PHE A 79 3.72 6.21 4.27
N TYR A 80 4.78 6.77 4.86
CA TYR A 80 4.72 7.28 6.22
C TYR A 80 3.80 8.50 6.32
N ARG A 81 2.88 8.48 7.28
CA ARG A 81 2.21 9.68 7.80
C ARG A 81 2.09 9.60 9.32
N PRO A 82 2.31 10.70 10.07
CA PRO A 82 2.05 10.71 11.50
C PRO A 82 0.57 10.42 11.77
N ARG A 83 0.25 9.78 12.90
CA ARG A 83 -1.11 9.33 13.24
C ARG A 83 -2.21 10.40 13.02
N PRO A 84 -2.03 11.68 13.41
CA PRO A 84 -3.05 12.70 13.16
C PRO A 84 -3.34 12.96 11.68
N GLN A 85 -2.38 12.73 10.78
CA GLN A 85 -2.56 12.89 9.33
C GLN A 85 -3.15 11.63 8.66
N LEU A 86 -3.14 10.49 9.33
CA LEU A 86 -3.75 9.27 8.80
C LEU A 86 -5.28 9.39 8.74
N GLU A 87 -5.90 10.12 9.68
CA GLU A 87 -7.34 10.35 9.67
C GLU A 87 -7.82 10.96 8.34
N GLU A 88 -7.09 11.94 7.80
CA GLU A 88 -7.40 12.53 6.49
C GLU A 88 -7.41 11.48 5.38
N LYS A 89 -6.50 10.50 5.42
CA LYS A 89 -6.44 9.41 4.43
C LYS A 89 -7.63 8.47 4.58
N TRP A 90 -7.99 8.12 5.80
CA TRP A 90 -9.13 7.24 6.07
C TRP A 90 -10.47 7.87 5.68
N ARG A 91 -10.61 9.20 5.83
CA ARG A 91 -11.83 9.91 5.44
C ARG A 91 -12.08 9.96 3.93
N LEU A 92 -11.07 9.68 3.09
CA LEU A 92 -11.21 9.64 1.62
C LEU A 92 -11.70 8.29 1.10
N MET A 93 -11.74 7.27 1.95
CA MET A 93 -12.18 5.94 1.55
C MET A 93 -13.70 5.93 1.32
N PRO A 94 -14.21 5.13 0.35
CA PRO A 94 -15.64 4.88 0.21
C PRO A 94 -16.23 4.34 1.52
N SER A 95 -17.48 4.72 1.82
CA SER A 95 -18.18 4.27 3.03
C SER A 95 -18.80 2.88 2.90
N ASP A 96 -18.94 2.38 1.67
CA ASP A 96 -19.61 1.14 1.26
C ASP A 96 -18.58 0.08 0.80
N LEU A 97 -17.64 -0.24 1.68
CA LEU A 97 -16.61 -1.24 1.42
C LEU A 97 -16.89 -2.55 2.16
N ASP A 98 -16.80 -3.68 1.45
CA ASP A 98 -16.86 -5.00 2.05
C ASP A 98 -15.50 -5.38 2.67
N VAL A 99 -14.40 -5.05 1.99
CA VAL A 99 -13.05 -5.44 2.41
C VAL A 99 -12.07 -4.28 2.29
N LEU A 100 -11.49 -3.88 3.43
CA LEU A 100 -10.36 -2.95 3.49
C LEU A 100 -9.04 -3.71 3.68
N ILE A 101 -8.06 -3.43 2.82
CA ILE A 101 -6.73 -4.02 2.87
C ILE A 101 -5.74 -2.92 3.25
N THR A 102 -5.08 -3.05 4.40
CA THR A 102 -4.05 -2.11 4.86
C THR A 102 -2.73 -2.81 5.16
N HIS A 103 -1.64 -2.07 5.06
CA HIS A 103 -0.34 -2.59 5.51
C HIS A 103 -0.27 -2.70 7.04
N SER A 104 -0.71 -1.66 7.76
CA SER A 104 -0.72 -1.65 9.22
C SER A 104 -2.08 -2.04 9.77
N PRO A 105 -2.13 -2.81 10.87
CA PRO A 105 -3.38 -3.14 11.52
C PRO A 105 -4.03 -1.88 12.13
N PRO A 106 -5.36 -1.89 12.33
CA PRO A 106 -6.01 -0.87 13.14
C PRO A 106 -5.52 -0.92 14.59
N LEU A 107 -5.79 0.13 15.35
CA LEU A 107 -5.68 0.04 16.79
C LEU A 107 -6.71 -0.99 17.27
N GLY A 108 -6.27 -2.00 18.03
CA GLY A 108 -7.18 -2.95 18.67
C GLY A 108 -7.88 -2.32 19.87
N GLU A 109 -9.01 -2.92 20.26
CA GLU A 109 -9.69 -2.64 21.53
C GLU A 109 -9.15 -3.52 22.66
#